data_AF-A0A7G8K9I1-F1
#
_entry.id   AF-A0A7G8K9I1-F1
#
_cell.length_a   1.000
_cell.length_b   1.000
_cell.length_c   1.000
_cell.angle_alpha   90.00
_cell.angle_beta   90.00
_cell.angle_gamma   90.00
#
_symmetry.space_group_name_H-M   'P 1'
#
loop_
_entity.id
_entity.type
_entity.pdbx_description
1 polymer ?
#
loop_
_entity_poly.entity_id
_entity_poly.type
_entity_poly.pdbx_seq_one_letter_code
_entity_poly.pdbx_strand_id
1 'polypeptide(L)'
;MPRWGLLVEPPMGQNDIDTIEVLAEVDGTREEALTLLAEKVETYQPRHPRSPRGRRLYRTDDGWLLVIASSWSSRLYPCRFRVCELVWDSGDGA
;
A
#
# COMPACT_ATOMS: atom_id res chain seq x y z
N MET A 1 13.06 19.98 -0.67
CA MET A 1 13.10 18.71 -1.42
C MET A 1 11.66 18.23 -1.55
N PRO A 2 11.27 17.53 -2.62
CA PRO A 2 9.92 16.99 -2.69
C PRO A 2 9.71 15.97 -1.57
N ARG A 3 8.48 15.91 -1.07
CA ARG A 3 8.05 14.94 -0.08
C ARG A 3 7.20 13.89 -0.75
N TRP A 4 7.38 12.63 -0.36
CA TRP A 4 6.72 11.49 -0.95
C TRP A 4 5.98 10.69 0.10
N GLY A 5 4.69 10.44 -0.14
CA GLY A 5 3.89 9.50 0.63
C GLY A 5 4.04 8.08 0.08
N LEU A 6 4.27 7.13 0.97
CA LEU A 6 4.23 5.70 0.70
C LEU A 6 2.84 5.20 1.11
N LEU A 7 1.99 4.92 0.13
CA LEU A 7 0.57 4.66 0.36
C LEU A 7 0.23 3.20 0.09
N VAL A 8 -0.70 2.64 0.86
CA VAL A 8 -1.36 1.39 0.52
C VAL A 8 -2.88 1.56 0.45
N GLU A 9 -3.44 1.15 -0.68
CA GLU A 9 -4.88 0.96 -0.87
C GLU A 9 -5.20 -0.50 -0.54
N PRO A 10 -5.85 -0.78 0.61
CA PRO A 10 -6.22 -2.13 1.01
C PRO A 10 -7.31 -2.71 0.08
N PRO A 11 -7.56 -4.03 0.14
CA PRO A 11 -8.55 -4.67 -0.71
C PRO A 11 -9.94 -4.08 -0.48
N MET A 12 -10.51 -3.49 -1.53
CA MET A 12 -11.91 -3.04 -1.54
C MET A 12 -12.83 -4.20 -1.16
N GLY A 13 -13.67 -3.99 -0.14
CA GLY A 13 -14.51 -5.03 0.44
C GLY A 13 -15.63 -4.46 1.30
N GLN A 14 -16.74 -5.22 1.36
CA GLN A 14 -18.16 -4.84 1.47
C GLN A 14 -18.63 -3.88 2.58
N ASN A 15 -17.78 -3.39 3.47
CA ASN A 15 -18.16 -2.40 4.49
C ASN A 15 -17.19 -1.22 4.47
N ASP A 16 -17.53 -0.26 3.62
CA ASP A 16 -17.43 1.20 3.80
C ASP A 16 -16.30 1.71 4.71
N ILE A 17 -15.14 1.94 4.11
CA ILE A 17 -14.60 3.26 3.75
C ILE A 17 -13.36 2.92 2.91
N ASP A 18 -13.21 3.50 1.71
CA ASP A 18 -11.97 3.40 0.92
C ASP A 18 -10.86 4.17 1.67
N THR A 19 -10.31 3.57 2.73
CA THR A 19 -9.25 4.17 3.53
C THR A 19 -7.92 3.93 2.86
N ILE A 20 -7.13 4.98 2.70
CA ILE A 20 -5.70 4.88 2.38
C ILE A 20 -4.93 4.79 3.68
N GLU A 21 -3.95 3.89 3.76
CA GLU A 21 -2.98 3.86 4.84
C GLU A 21 -1.67 4.49 4.35
N VAL A 22 -1.17 5.49 5.09
CA VAL A 22 0.15 6.10 4.86
C VAL A 22 1.18 5.30 5.65
N LEU A 23 2.02 4.53 4.94
CA LEU A 23 3.06 3.68 5.55
C LEU A 23 4.25 4.49 6.05
N ALA A 24 4.58 5.58 5.35
CA ALA A 24 5.63 6.54 5.70
C ALA A 24 5.53 7.78 4.79
N GLU A 25 6.23 8.84 5.20
CA GLU A 25 6.58 9.97 4.36
C GLU A 25 8.10 10.10 4.28
N VAL A 26 8.63 10.49 3.12
CA VAL A 26 10.06 10.64 2.88
C VAL A 26 10.34 11.94 2.14
N ASP A 27 11.27 12.73 2.65
CA ASP A 27 11.86 13.84 1.92
C ASP A 27 13.01 13.33 1.05
N GLY A 28 13.02 13.64 -0.25
CA GLY A 28 14.06 13.11 -1.14
C GLY A 28 13.61 12.90 -2.58
N THR A 29 14.26 11.97 -3.26
CA THR A 29 13.94 11.54 -4.63
C THR A 29 12.85 10.47 -4.65
N ARG A 30 12.22 10.30 -5.82
CA ARG A 30 11.21 9.24 -6.01
C ARG A 30 11.83 7.84 -5.87
N GLU A 31 13.08 7.69 -6.31
CA GLU A 31 13.85 6.44 -6.24
C GLU A 31 14.14 6.01 -4.81
N GLU A 32 14.47 6.97 -3.92
CA GLU A 32 14.63 6.72 -2.49
C GLU A 32 13.30 6.29 -1.86
N ALA A 33 12.20 6.98 -2.19
CA ALA A 33 10.86 6.62 -1.72
C ALA A 33 10.43 5.22 -2.21
N LEU A 34 10.74 4.86 -3.45
CA LEU A 34 10.50 3.50 -3.99
C LEU A 34 11.35 2.44 -3.28
N THR A 35 12.60 2.76 -2.94
CA THR A 35 13.47 1.84 -2.21
C THR A 35 12.90 1.55 -0.83
N LEU A 36 12.46 2.58 -0.09
CA LEU A 36 11.79 2.39 1.19
C LEU A 36 10.45 1.64 1.04
N LEU A 37 9.69 1.91 -0.03
CA LEU A 37 8.43 1.21 -0.25
C LEU A 37 8.65 -0.29 -0.47
N ALA A 38 9.71 -0.69 -1.17
CA ALA A 38 10.07 -2.09 -1.34
C ALA A 38 10.25 -2.81 0.01
N GLU A 39 10.98 -2.19 0.95
CA GLU A 39 11.19 -2.73 2.30
C GLU A 39 9.87 -2.86 3.09
N LYS A 40 8.98 -1.86 2.97
CA LYS A 40 7.67 -1.87 3.63
C LYS A 40 6.76 -2.95 3.06
N VAL A 41 6.76 -3.15 1.74
CA VAL A 41 5.94 -4.14 1.06
C VAL A 41 6.27 -5.56 1.52
N GLU A 42 7.55 -5.88 1.74
CA GLU A 42 7.97 -7.21 2.20
C GLU A 42 7.45 -7.57 3.60
N THR A 43 7.31 -6.56 4.46
CA THR A 43 6.89 -6.74 5.86
C THR A 43 5.39 -6.46 6.08
N TYR A 44 4.67 -5.97 5.07
CA TYR A 44 3.27 -5.60 5.18
C TYR A 44 2.36 -6.79 5.53
N GLN A 45 1.52 -6.60 6.55
CA GLN A 45 0.55 -7.58 7.00
C GLN A 45 -0.88 -7.04 6.81
N PRO A 46 -1.56 -7.45 5.73
CA PRO A 46 -2.90 -6.99 5.42
C PRO A 46 -3.91 -7.53 6.46
N ARG A 47 -4.85 -6.69 6.88
CA ARG A 47 -5.93 -7.07 7.82
C ARG A 47 -6.88 -8.14 7.26
N HIS A 48 -7.02 -8.19 5.94
CA HIS A 48 -7.85 -9.16 5.23
C HIS A 48 -7.11 -9.80 4.04
N PRO A 49 -7.37 -11.08 3.73
CA PRO A 49 -8.32 -11.98 4.39
C PRO A 49 -7.80 -12.54 5.73
N ARG A 50 -8.72 -12.86 6.66
CA ARG A 50 -8.37 -13.46 7.97
C ARG A 50 -7.77 -14.87 7.88
N SER A 51 -7.97 -15.55 6.74
CA SER A 51 -7.47 -16.89 6.48
C SER A 51 -6.75 -16.89 5.12
N PRO A 52 -5.51 -16.39 5.06
CA PRO A 52 -4.73 -16.36 3.83
C PRO A 52 -4.25 -17.78 3.47
N ARG A 53 -4.43 -18.16 2.21
CA ARG A 53 -3.93 -19.42 1.65
C ARG A 53 -2.59 -19.25 0.94
N GLY A 54 -2.40 -18.09 0.33
CA GLY A 54 -1.21 -17.79 -0.46
C GLY A 54 -1.15 -16.32 -0.81
N ARG A 55 0.06 -15.82 -1.06
CA ARG A 55 0.34 -14.43 -1.43
C ARG A 55 1.20 -14.39 -2.68
N ARG A 56 0.95 -13.42 -3.55
CA ARG A 56 1.76 -13.13 -4.74
C ARG A 56 2.02 -11.64 -4.80
N LEU A 57 3.27 -11.26 -5.02
CA LEU A 57 3.67 -9.86 -5.14
C LEU A 57 4.09 -9.58 -6.57
N TYR A 58 3.52 -8.52 -7.15
CA TYR A 58 3.83 -8.07 -8.50
C TYR A 58 4.42 -6.66 -8.44
N ARG A 59 5.39 -6.37 -9.30
CA ARG A 59 5.89 -5.01 -9.52
C ARG A 59 5.00 -4.31 -10.55
N THR A 60 4.70 -3.04 -10.33
CA THR A 60 4.00 -2.15 -11.28
C THR A 60 4.93 -1.02 -11.71
N ASP A 61 4.46 -0.15 -12.61
CA ASP A 61 5.23 1.02 -13.06
C ASP A 61 5.49 2.03 -11.91
N ASP A 62 4.57 2.08 -10.94
CA ASP A 62 4.52 3.06 -9.86
C ASP A 62 4.64 2.46 -8.44
N GLY A 63 4.84 1.14 -8.32
CA GLY A 63 4.96 0.46 -7.03
C GLY A 63 4.74 -1.05 -7.10
N TRP A 64 3.82 -1.55 -6.27
CA TRP A 64 3.59 -2.99 -6.11
C TRP A 64 2.11 -3.34 -5.98
N LEU A 65 1.76 -4.56 -6.38
CA LEU A 65 0.46 -5.16 -6.15
C LEU A 65 0.63 -6.48 -5.39
N LEU A 66 0.17 -6.52 -4.14
CA LEU A 66 0.06 -7.76 -3.37
C LEU A 66 -1.32 -8.37 -3.61
N VAL A 67 -1.36 -9.62 -4.06
CA VAL A 67 -2.59 -10.38 -4.25
C VAL A 67 -2.63 -11.53 -3.25
N ILE A 68 -3.66 -11.57 -2.43
CA ILE A 68 -3.82 -12.56 -1.38
C ILE A 68 -5.01 -13.46 -1.71
N ALA A 69 -4.78 -14.77 -1.73
CA ALA A 69 -5.83 -15.77 -1.89
C ALA A 69 -6.42 -16.14 -0.52
N SER A 70 -7.74 -16.24 -0.43
CA SER A 70 -8.43 -16.75 0.77
C SER A 70 -8.53 -18.28 0.76
N SER A 71 -8.47 -18.89 1.94
CA SER A 71 -8.79 -20.31 2.12
C SER A 71 -10.29 -20.60 2.12
N TRP A 72 -11.14 -19.60 2.36
CA TRP A 72 -12.59 -19.76 2.53
C TRP A 72 -13.41 -19.29 1.32
N SER A 73 -12.77 -18.64 0.35
CA SER A 73 -13.41 -18.22 -0.89
C SER A 73 -12.43 -18.26 -2.07
N SER A 74 -12.95 -18.32 -3.29
CA SER A 74 -12.17 -18.17 -4.51
C SER A 74 -11.78 -16.70 -4.80
N ARG A 75 -12.10 -15.76 -3.90
CA ARG A 75 -11.81 -14.34 -4.08
C ARG A 75 -10.33 -14.05 -3.83
N LEU A 76 -9.83 -13.08 -4.59
CA LEU A 76 -8.50 -12.49 -4.44
C LEU A 76 -8.64 -11.10 -3.81
N TYR A 77 -7.73 -10.79 -2.88
CA TYR A 77 -7.72 -9.54 -2.13
C TYR A 77 -6.47 -8.74 -2.54
N PRO A 78 -6.62 -7.66 -3.31
CA PRO A 78 -5.50 -6.83 -3.74
C PRO A 78 -5.10 -5.80 -2.68
N CYS A 79 -3.81 -5.55 -2.47
CA CYS A 79 -3.29 -4.34 -1.83
C CYS A 79 -2.41 -3.62 -2.85
N ARG A 80 -2.73 -2.37 -3.18
CA ARG A 80 -1.92 -1.55 -4.11
C ARG A 80 -1.02 -0.63 -3.33
N PHE A 81 0.27 -0.73 -3.57
CA PHE A 81 1.29 0.11 -2.95
C PHE A 81 1.78 1.13 -3.97
N ARG A 82 1.82 2.40 -3.59
CA ARG A 82 2.25 3.49 -4.47
C ARG A 82 3.17 4.47 -3.76
N VAL A 83 4.04 5.08 -4.54
CA VAL A 83 4.77 6.29 -4.16
C VAL A 83 4.10 7.49 -4.81
N CYS A 84 3.64 8.44 -4.00
CA CYS A 84 2.94 9.64 -4.44
C CYS A 84 3.67 10.90 -3.95
N GLU A 85 3.85 11.90 -4.81
CA GLU A 85 4.40 13.20 -4.40
C GLU A 85 3.34 13.95 -3.59
N LEU A 86 3.74 14.48 -2.43
CA LEU A 86 2.91 15.39 -1.65
C LEU A 86 3.02 16.80 -2.25
N VAL A 87 2.00 17.17 -3.01
CA VAL A 87 1.95 18.47 -3.71
C VAL A 87 1.39 19.58 -2.82
N TRP A 88 0.51 19.24 -1.89
CA TRP A 88 -0.13 20.17 -0.98
C TRP A 88 -0.56 19.46 0.30
N ASP A 89 -0.36 20.13 1.42
CA ASP A 89 -0.76 19.70 2.75
C ASP A 89 -1.39 20.90 3.47
N SER A 90 -2.63 20.75 3.95
CA SER A 90 -3.29 21.77 4.77
C SER A 90 -2.71 21.88 6.18
N GLY A 91 -1.88 20.92 6.56
CA GLY A 91 -1.53 20.57 7.92
C GLY A 91 -2.62 19.69 8.52
N ASP A 92 -2.20 18.61 9.17
CA ASP A 92 -3.02 17.94 10.17
C ASP A 92 -3.05 18.88 11.38
N GLY A 93 -4.13 19.64 11.55
CA GLY A 93 -4.34 20.44 12.77
C GLY A 93 -4.38 19.51 13.98
N ALA A 94 -3.22 19.28 14.60
CA ALA A 94 -3.06 18.54 15.85
C ALA A 94 -3.48 19.38 17.06
#